data_AF-A0A1Y1Y695-F1
#
_entry.id   AF-A0A1Y1Y695-F1
#
_cell.length_a   1.000
_cell.length_b   1.000
_cell.length_c   1.000
_cell.angle_alpha   90.00
_cell.angle_beta   90.00
_cell.angle_gamma   90.00
#
_symmetry.space_group_name_H-M   'P 1'
#
loop_
_entity.id
_entity.type
_entity.pdbx_description
1 polymer ?
#
loop_
_entity_poly.entity_id
_entity_poly.type
_entity_poly.pdbx_seq_one_letter_code
_entity_poly.pdbx_strand_id
1 'polypeptide(L)'
;LAEQIVNVFEHGETDSNYDACEELMDQRGYTCGKVGFTTGTNDALLVIERYSKARKNNLLNKYLPELRRISKLPWDGSGDRGDTSRLRGYPEAWKAACCTDNRFLKAQDEVEEELYLTPALKLAHWHKITSELGKAIFF
;
A
#
# COMPACT_ATOMS: atom_id res chain seq x y z
N LEU A 1 -17.66 3.65 2.01
CA LEU A 1 -17.82 5.12 1.99
C LEU A 1 -16.49 5.84 2.29
N ALA A 2 -15.84 5.62 3.43
CA ALA A 2 -14.52 6.22 3.69
C ALA A 2 -13.49 5.88 2.61
N GLU A 3 -13.39 4.60 2.22
CA GLU A 3 -12.58 4.15 1.07
C GLU A 3 -12.91 4.88 -0.24
N GLN A 4 -14.20 5.11 -0.53
CA GLN A 4 -14.62 5.81 -1.74
C GLN A 4 -14.27 7.31 -1.69
N ILE A 5 -14.28 7.92 -0.50
CA ILE A 5 -13.82 9.30 -0.29
C ILE A 5 -12.31 9.38 -0.55
N VAL A 6 -11.54 8.42 -0.02
CA VAL A 6 -10.09 8.35 -0.26
C VAL A 6 -9.79 8.15 -1.74
N ASN A 7 -10.46 7.23 -2.43
CA ASN A 7 -10.25 7.01 -3.86
C ASN A 7 -10.51 8.27 -4.69
N VAL A 8 -11.50 9.10 -4.31
CA VAL A 8 -11.75 10.40 -4.97
C VAL A 8 -10.57 11.35 -4.79
N PHE A 9 -9.93 11.39 -3.62
CA PHE A 9 -8.78 12.25 -3.38
C PHE A 9 -7.49 11.73 -4.03
N GLU A 10 -7.28 10.41 -4.04
CA GLU A 10 -6.06 9.78 -4.56
C GLU A 10 -6.08 9.63 -6.09
N HIS A 11 -7.24 9.32 -6.67
CA HIS A 11 -7.36 8.93 -8.09
C HIS A 11 -8.46 9.67 -8.85
N GLY A 12 -9.28 10.50 -8.18
CA GLY A 12 -10.37 11.23 -8.83
C GLY A 12 -11.60 10.38 -9.17
N GLU A 13 -11.70 9.15 -8.65
CA GLU A 13 -12.78 8.20 -8.93
C GLU A 13 -13.16 7.37 -7.70
N THR A 14 -14.20 6.54 -7.78
CA THR A 14 -14.69 5.75 -6.62
C THR A 14 -14.23 4.31 -6.60
N ASP A 15 -13.59 3.83 -7.67
CA ASP A 15 -13.23 2.43 -7.84
C ASP A 15 -12.00 2.07 -7.00
N SER A 16 -12.00 0.86 -6.43
CA SER A 16 -10.89 0.38 -5.61
C SER A 16 -9.71 0.03 -6.51
N ASN A 17 -8.72 0.93 -6.58
CA ASN A 17 -7.56 0.87 -7.47
C ASN A 17 -6.49 -0.16 -7.02
N TYR A 18 -6.93 -1.40 -6.75
CA TYR A 18 -6.05 -2.47 -6.27
C TYR A 18 -4.89 -2.77 -7.22
N ASP A 19 -5.09 -2.66 -8.53
CA ASP A 19 -4.08 -2.99 -9.55
C ASP A 19 -3.23 -1.80 -10.00
N ALA A 20 -3.57 -0.58 -9.56
CA ALA A 20 -2.77 0.62 -9.83
C ALA A 20 -1.38 0.46 -9.21
N CYS A 21 -0.36 0.85 -9.96
CA CYS A 21 1.03 0.84 -9.50
C CYS A 21 1.87 1.71 -10.42
N GLU A 22 2.34 2.85 -9.92
CA GLU A 22 3.00 3.86 -10.73
C GLU A 22 4.12 4.58 -9.98
N GLU A 23 5.07 5.15 -10.71
CA GLU A 23 6.15 5.94 -10.14
C GLU A 23 5.80 7.42 -10.27
N LEU A 24 5.50 8.06 -9.13
CA LEU A 24 5.03 9.45 -9.09
C LEU A 24 6.17 10.49 -9.03
N MET A 25 7.43 10.03 -9.03
CA MET A 25 8.64 10.87 -8.90
C MET A 25 8.64 11.75 -7.64
N ASP A 26 8.09 11.25 -6.54
CA ASP A 26 7.95 11.95 -5.25
C ASP A 26 8.88 11.38 -4.15
N GLN A 27 9.91 10.65 -4.56
CA GLN A 27 10.89 9.97 -3.69
C GLN A 27 10.33 8.86 -2.80
N ARG A 28 9.09 8.39 -3.06
CA ARG A 28 8.51 7.21 -2.40
C ARG A 28 8.63 5.93 -3.23
N GLY A 29 9.16 6.03 -4.45
CA GLY A 29 9.30 4.93 -5.40
C GLY A 29 7.97 4.63 -6.10
N TYR A 30 7.60 3.36 -6.21
CA TYR A 30 6.29 3.00 -6.74
C TYR A 30 5.21 3.18 -5.69
N THR A 31 4.09 3.80 -6.06
CA THR A 31 2.84 3.95 -5.30
C THR A 31 1.80 3.01 -5.92
N CYS A 32 1.27 2.08 -5.13
CA CYS A 32 0.47 0.97 -5.63
C CYS A 32 -0.71 0.62 -4.74
N GLY A 33 -1.76 0.11 -5.37
CA GLY A 33 -2.93 -0.46 -4.71
C GLY A 33 -3.86 0.54 -4.07
N LYS A 34 -4.82 -0.01 -3.35
CA LYS A 34 -6.04 0.67 -2.87
C LYS A 34 -5.82 1.97 -2.10
N VAL A 35 -4.74 2.09 -1.33
CA VAL A 35 -4.42 3.29 -0.52
C VAL A 35 -3.05 3.88 -0.83
N GLY A 36 -2.49 3.59 -2.01
CA GLY A 36 -1.20 4.13 -2.42
C GLY A 36 -0.02 3.65 -1.57
N PHE A 37 0.07 2.33 -1.34
CA PHE A 37 1.21 1.71 -0.68
C PHE A 37 2.49 1.99 -1.47
N THR A 38 3.55 2.45 -0.83
CA THR A 38 4.81 2.80 -1.49
C THR A 38 5.98 1.87 -1.16
N THR A 39 6.84 1.65 -2.15
CA THR A 39 8.06 0.84 -1.95
C THR A 39 9.06 1.50 -1.00
N GLY A 40 9.08 2.83 -0.95
CA GLY A 40 9.98 3.62 -0.12
C GLY A 40 9.51 3.83 1.32
N THR A 41 8.22 3.65 1.63
CA THR A 41 7.66 3.78 3.00
C THR A 41 7.45 2.44 3.72
N ASN A 42 7.83 1.33 3.08
CA ASN A 42 7.75 -0.06 3.59
C ASN A 42 6.35 -0.69 3.65
N ASP A 43 5.27 0.05 3.45
CA ASP A 43 3.91 -0.50 3.47
C ASP A 43 3.66 -1.45 2.28
N ALA A 44 4.18 -1.16 1.08
CA ALA A 44 4.13 -2.11 -0.05
C ALA A 44 4.91 -3.40 0.22
N LEU A 45 6.04 -3.30 0.93
CA LEU A 45 6.78 -4.47 1.42
C LEU A 45 5.91 -5.31 2.35
N LEU A 46 5.20 -4.67 3.29
CA LEU A 46 4.32 -5.37 4.23
C LEU A 46 3.18 -6.11 3.51
N VAL A 47 2.57 -5.49 2.50
CA VAL A 47 1.55 -6.14 1.65
C VAL A 47 2.12 -7.40 0.98
N ILE A 48 3.30 -7.30 0.36
CA ILE A 48 3.91 -8.43 -0.35
C ILE A 48 4.32 -9.54 0.63
N GLU A 49 4.80 -9.20 1.83
CA GLU A 49 5.11 -10.19 2.85
C GLU A 49 3.85 -10.90 3.38
N ARG A 50 2.75 -10.17 3.57
CA ARG A 50 1.44 -10.74 3.94
C ARG A 50 0.96 -11.71 2.86
N TYR A 51 0.98 -11.27 1.60
CA TYR A 51 0.60 -12.09 0.46
C TYR A 51 1.49 -13.33 0.33
N SER A 52 2.80 -13.18 0.53
CA SER A 52 3.76 -14.29 0.44
C SER A 52 3.59 -15.34 1.55
N LYS A 53 3.04 -14.96 2.70
CA LYS A 53 2.63 -15.92 3.74
C LYS A 53 1.41 -16.73 3.30
N ALA A 54 0.43 -16.09 2.64
CA ALA A 54 -0.78 -16.75 2.13
C ALA A 54 -0.57 -17.56 0.85
N ARG A 55 0.37 -17.13 -0.01
CA ARG A 55 0.72 -17.76 -1.29
C ARG A 55 2.23 -17.72 -1.49
N LYS A 56 2.88 -18.84 -1.19
CA LYS A 56 4.31 -19.04 -1.48
C LYS A 56 4.58 -19.01 -2.99
N ASN A 57 5.76 -18.55 -3.38
CA ASN A 57 6.25 -18.48 -4.77
C ASN A 57 5.30 -17.70 -5.71
N ASN A 58 4.75 -16.59 -5.24
CA ASN A 58 3.95 -15.69 -6.08
C ASN A 58 4.82 -14.78 -6.95
N LEU A 59 4.19 -14.05 -7.87
CA LEU A 59 4.84 -13.17 -8.85
C LEU A 59 5.69 -12.06 -8.21
N LEU A 60 5.36 -11.67 -6.97
CA LEU A 60 5.99 -10.56 -6.25
C LEU A 60 7.15 -11.00 -5.35
N ASN A 61 7.30 -12.30 -5.07
CA ASN A 61 8.40 -12.82 -4.24
C ASN A 61 9.79 -12.39 -4.72
N LYS A 62 10.00 -12.25 -6.04
CA LYS A 62 11.28 -11.85 -6.63
C LYS A 62 11.73 -10.43 -6.25
N TYR A 63 10.80 -9.58 -5.81
CA TYR A 63 11.10 -8.20 -5.40
C TYR A 63 11.39 -8.06 -3.90
N LEU A 64 11.01 -9.04 -3.08
CA LEU A 64 11.23 -9.02 -1.62
C LEU A 64 12.68 -8.73 -1.21
N PRO A 65 13.73 -9.29 -1.84
CA PRO A 65 15.11 -8.99 -1.45
C PRO A 65 15.45 -7.50 -1.56
N GLU A 66 15.00 -6.85 -2.64
CA GLU A 66 15.28 -5.44 -2.88
C GLU A 66 14.43 -4.54 -1.98
N LEU A 67 13.15 -4.84 -1.83
CA LEU A 67 12.28 -4.10 -0.90
C LEU A 67 12.79 -4.17 0.55
N ARG A 68 13.32 -5.32 0.98
CA ARG A 68 13.98 -5.45 2.30
C ARG A 68 15.34 -4.75 2.40
N ARG A 69 16.01 -4.47 1.27
CA ARG A 69 17.19 -3.62 1.25
C ARG A 69 16.78 -2.17 1.45
N ILE A 70 15.79 -1.69 0.69
CA ILE A 70 15.21 -0.35 0.80
C ILE A 70 14.72 -0.10 2.24
N SER A 71 14.05 -1.07 2.85
CA SER A 71 13.51 -0.91 4.21
C SER A 71 14.57 -0.66 5.30
N LYS A 72 15.83 -1.01 5.03
CA LYS A 72 16.97 -0.80 5.94
C LYS A 72 17.68 0.53 5.73
N LEU A 73 17.34 1.28 4.68
CA LEU A 73 17.91 2.59 4.43
C LEU A 73 17.44 3.60 5.49
N PRO A 74 18.23 4.63 5.80
CA PRO A 74 17.87 5.63 6.80
C PRO A 74 16.70 6.49 6.33
N TRP A 75 15.91 6.99 7.29
CA TRP A 75 14.74 7.86 7.05
C TRP A 75 15.06 9.35 7.00
N ASP A 76 16.31 9.73 7.30
CA ASP A 76 16.78 11.11 7.35
C ASP A 76 17.03 11.73 5.97
N GLY A 77 16.67 11.04 4.89
CA GLY A 77 16.88 11.47 3.51
C GLY A 77 18.28 11.21 2.96
N SER A 78 19.20 10.64 3.74
CA SER A 78 20.54 10.28 3.25
C SER A 78 20.57 9.00 2.39
N GLY A 79 19.52 8.19 2.45
CA GLY A 79 19.34 6.99 1.64
C GLY A 79 18.31 7.20 0.53
N ASP A 80 18.61 6.69 -0.67
CA ASP A 80 17.65 6.70 -1.77
C ASP A 80 16.61 5.59 -1.59
N ARG A 81 15.58 5.89 -0.80
CA ARG A 81 14.45 5.01 -0.53
C ARG A 81 13.47 4.92 -1.70
N GLY A 82 13.52 5.90 -2.62
CA GLY A 82 12.68 5.95 -3.81
C GLY A 82 13.25 5.16 -5.00
N ASP A 83 14.47 4.65 -4.92
CA ASP A 83 15.14 3.94 -6.02
C ASP A 83 14.34 2.72 -6.52
N THR A 84 13.82 2.83 -7.75
CA THR A 84 13.09 1.77 -8.46
C THR A 84 13.95 1.02 -9.47
N SER A 85 15.24 1.37 -9.63
CA SER A 85 16.11 0.84 -10.70
C SER A 85 16.29 -0.69 -10.66
N ARG A 86 16.11 -1.30 -9.48
CA ARG A 86 16.20 -2.75 -9.23
C ARG A 86 14.84 -3.45 -9.15
N LEU A 87 13.75 -2.72 -9.38
CA LEU A 87 12.38 -3.21 -9.33
C LEU A 87 11.74 -3.32 -10.73
N ARG A 88 12.54 -3.59 -11.76
CA ARG A 88 12.04 -3.71 -13.14
C ARG A 88 10.88 -4.71 -13.25
N GLY A 89 9.80 -4.28 -13.91
CA GLY A 89 8.59 -5.09 -14.12
C GLY A 89 7.66 -5.18 -12.90
N TYR A 90 7.94 -4.41 -11.84
CA TYR A 90 7.17 -4.45 -10.59
C TYR A 90 5.70 -4.02 -10.77
N PRO A 91 5.40 -2.91 -11.49
CA PRO A 91 4.01 -2.53 -11.77
C PRO A 91 3.21 -3.63 -12.47
N GLU A 92 3.79 -4.27 -13.48
CA GLU A 92 3.12 -5.34 -14.24
C GLU A 92 2.90 -6.58 -13.37
N ALA A 93 3.85 -6.92 -12.50
CA ALA A 93 3.71 -8.03 -11.57
C ALA A 93 2.66 -7.75 -10.48
N TRP A 94 2.57 -6.50 -10.01
CA TRP A 94 1.54 -6.06 -9.07
C TRP A 94 0.16 -6.21 -9.68
N LYS A 95 -0.03 -5.62 -10.86
CA LYS A 95 -1.27 -5.74 -11.63
C LYS A 95 -1.65 -7.19 -11.92
N ALA A 96 -0.70 -7.99 -12.40
CA ALA A 96 -0.94 -9.40 -12.66
C ALA A 96 -1.33 -10.18 -11.40
N ALA A 97 -0.75 -9.88 -10.24
CA ALA A 97 -1.14 -10.51 -8.98
C ALA A 97 -2.58 -10.16 -8.59
N CYS A 98 -3.01 -8.91 -8.79
CA CYS A 98 -4.39 -8.47 -8.55
C CYS A 98 -5.39 -9.22 -9.45
N CYS A 99 -5.06 -9.41 -10.72
CA CYS A 99 -5.94 -10.09 -11.68
C CYS A 99 -6.01 -11.61 -11.48
N THR A 100 -5.06 -12.22 -10.79
CA THR A 100 -4.91 -13.69 -10.76
C THR A 100 -5.11 -14.33 -9.40
N ASP A 101 -5.06 -13.58 -8.29
CA ASP A 101 -5.15 -14.15 -6.96
C ASP A 101 -5.86 -13.23 -5.95
N ASN A 102 -7.08 -13.59 -5.55
CA ASN A 102 -7.85 -12.85 -4.54
C ASN A 102 -7.14 -12.76 -3.17
N ARG A 103 -6.16 -13.62 -2.88
CA ARG A 103 -5.36 -13.50 -1.65
C ARG A 103 -4.48 -12.24 -1.68
N PHE A 104 -4.15 -11.73 -2.85
CA PHE A 104 -3.41 -10.48 -2.95
C PHE A 104 -4.29 -9.27 -2.63
N LEU A 105 -5.55 -9.27 -3.11
CA LEU A 105 -6.53 -8.24 -2.73
C LEU A 105 -6.77 -8.25 -1.21
N LYS A 106 -6.98 -9.45 -0.64
CA LYS A 106 -7.12 -9.62 0.82
C LYS A 106 -5.90 -9.13 1.60
N ALA A 107 -4.69 -9.29 1.06
CA ALA A 107 -3.49 -8.79 1.70
C ALA A 107 -3.42 -7.25 1.68
N GLN A 108 -3.94 -6.59 0.64
CA GLN A 108 -4.07 -5.14 0.61
C GLN A 108 -5.08 -4.66 1.65
N ASP A 109 -6.27 -5.29 1.73
CA ASP A 109 -7.28 -4.96 2.73
C ASP A 109 -6.76 -5.12 4.16
N GLU A 110 -6.08 -6.23 4.46
CA GLU A 110 -5.55 -6.49 5.80
C GLU A 110 -4.50 -5.45 6.23
N VAL A 111 -3.67 -4.97 5.28
CA VAL A 111 -2.65 -3.96 5.59
C VAL A 111 -3.25 -2.56 5.68
N GLU A 112 -4.22 -2.23 4.83
CA GLU A 112 -5.02 -1.01 4.93
C GLU A 112 -5.71 -0.91 6.30
N GLU A 113 -6.36 -2.00 6.71
CA GLU A 113 -7.06 -2.07 7.98
C GLU A 113 -6.10 -1.93 9.18
N GLU A 114 -4.95 -2.60 9.11
CA GLU A 114 -3.94 -2.60 10.17
C GLU A 114 -3.25 -1.24 10.35
N LEU A 115 -2.86 -0.59 9.25
CA LEU A 115 -2.04 0.61 9.30
C LEU A 115 -2.85 1.91 9.31
N TYR A 116 -4.03 1.94 8.70
CA TYR A 116 -4.79 3.18 8.47
C TYR A 116 -6.15 3.14 9.19
N LEU A 117 -7.03 2.20 8.83
CA LEU A 117 -8.41 2.21 9.33
C LEU A 117 -8.52 1.98 10.84
N THR A 118 -7.86 0.94 11.35
CA THR A 118 -7.96 0.61 12.79
C THR A 118 -7.39 1.72 13.67
N PRO A 119 -6.19 2.29 13.39
CA PRO A 119 -5.70 3.47 14.11
C PRO A 119 -6.64 4.68 14.02
N ALA A 120 -7.15 4.99 12.82
CA ALA A 120 -8.09 6.09 12.61
C ALA A 120 -9.35 5.97 13.47
N LEU A 121 -9.99 4.79 13.47
CA LEU A 121 -11.19 4.53 14.27
C LEU A 121 -10.92 4.57 15.77
N LYS A 122 -9.74 4.11 16.22
CA LYS A 122 -9.32 4.23 17.63
C LYS A 122 -9.15 5.68 18.05
N LEU A 123 -8.53 6.52 17.22
CA LEU A 123 -8.38 7.95 17.48
C LEU A 123 -9.73 8.66 17.51
N ALA A 124 -10.59 8.41 16.51
CA ALA A 124 -11.95 8.94 16.47
C ALA A 124 -12.75 8.56 17.73
N HIS A 125 -12.65 7.30 18.17
CA HIS A 125 -13.27 6.83 19.41
C HIS A 125 -12.73 7.56 20.64
N TRP A 126 -11.42 7.75 20.75
CA TRP A 126 -10.80 8.46 21.88
C TRP A 126 -11.28 9.91 21.98
N HIS A 127 -11.47 10.56 20.83
CA HIS A 127 -12.04 11.91 20.73
C HIS A 127 -13.58 11.95 20.75
N LYS A 128 -14.25 10.81 21.02
CA LYS A 128 -15.71 10.68 21.10
C LYS A 128 -16.44 11.09 19.82
N ILE A 129 -15.79 10.95 18.67
CA ILE A 129 -16.40 11.19 17.36
C ILE A 129 -17.30 10.00 17.02
N THR A 130 -18.59 10.27 16.86
CA THR A 130 -19.61 9.23 16.62
C THR A 130 -20.17 9.25 15.20
N SER A 131 -20.06 10.37 14.48
CA SER A 131 -20.55 10.49 13.10
C SER A 131 -19.64 9.73 12.13
N GLU A 132 -20.23 9.07 11.15
CA GLU A 132 -19.48 8.34 10.11
C GLU A 132 -18.60 9.26 9.27
N LEU A 133 -19.09 10.47 8.96
CA LEU A 133 -18.27 11.50 8.32
C LEU A 133 -17.08 11.91 9.19
N GLY A 134 -17.29 12.06 10.50
CA GLY A 134 -16.22 12.42 11.42
C GLY A 134 -15.16 11.32 11.53
N LYS A 135 -15.57 10.04 11.54
CA LYS A 135 -14.64 8.90 11.52
C LYS A 135 -13.85 8.85 10.21
N ALA A 136 -14.50 9.13 9.08
CA ALA A 136 -13.85 9.16 7.77
C ALA A 136 -12.79 10.26 7.63
N ILE A 137 -12.83 11.33 8.44
CA ILE A 137 -11.79 12.38 8.44
C ILE A 137 -10.48 11.91 9.12
N PHE A 138 -10.57 10.94 10.04
CA PHE A 138 -9.38 10.37 10.69
C PHE A 138 -8.68 9.32 9.83
N PHE A 139 -9.41 8.77 8.86
CA PHE A 139 -8.92 7.78 7.91
C PHE A 139 -8.31 8.49 6.71
#